data_AF-A0A2I0VFW6-F1
#
_entry.id   AF-A0A2I0VFW6-F1
#
_cell.length_a   1.000
_cell.length_b   1.000
_cell.length_c   1.000
_cell.angle_alpha   90.00
_cell.angle_beta   90.00
_cell.angle_gamma   90.00
#
_symmetry.space_group_name_H-M   'P 1'
#
loop_
_entity.id
_entity.type
_entity.pdbx_description
1 polymer ?
#
loop_
_entity_poly.entity_id
_entity_poly.type
_entity_poly.pdbx_seq_one_letter_code
_entity_poly.pdbx_strand_id
1 'polypeptide(L)'
;MSSSSSSVVKNRPQHSKVYCHCHLKCVLFTCHRGPNSGRQFYRCVYNRREDDCSYFKWVDELEDPSYVTHYKLKAYEARNSKNLDSIRLTLKVLLVMVFIDITVRVYFV
;
A
#
# COMPACT_ATOMS: atom_id res chain seq x y z
N MET A 1 51.24 5.20 4.42
CA MET A 1 50.27 5.51 5.49
C MET A 1 49.09 6.19 4.83
N SER A 2 48.08 5.43 4.43
CA SER A 2 46.96 5.95 3.64
C SER A 2 45.72 5.90 4.52
N SER A 3 45.41 7.02 5.18
CA SER A 3 44.23 7.17 6.02
C SER A 3 43.02 7.41 5.13
N SER A 4 42.26 6.36 4.85
CA SER A 4 40.96 6.43 4.20
C SER A 4 39.93 7.02 5.17
N SER A 5 39.76 8.34 5.13
CA SER A 5 38.66 9.01 5.83
C SER A 5 37.36 8.74 5.07
N SER A 6 36.66 7.68 5.45
CA SER A 6 35.28 7.44 5.05
C SER A 6 34.39 8.55 5.63
N SER A 7 34.19 9.61 4.87
CA SER A 7 33.12 10.57 5.11
C SER A 7 31.80 9.84 4.89
N VAL A 8 31.30 9.23 5.97
CA VAL A 8 29.89 8.86 6.11
C VAL A 8 29.10 10.14 5.83
N VAL A 9 28.62 10.28 4.61
CA VAL A 9 27.64 11.28 4.23
C VAL A 9 26.42 10.94 5.06
N LYS A 10 26.31 11.55 6.25
CA LYS A 10 25.09 11.56 7.03
C LYS A 10 24.06 12.25 6.15
N ASN A 11 23.30 11.46 5.41
CA ASN A 11 22.21 11.93 4.58
C ASN A 11 21.21 12.59 5.54
N ARG A 12 21.34 13.89 5.76
CA ARG A 12 20.38 14.68 6.53
C ARG A 12 19.07 14.51 5.74
N PRO A 13 17.98 14.00 6.34
CA PRO A 13 16.74 13.82 5.61
C PRO A 13 16.40 15.18 5.04
N GLN A 14 16.43 15.30 3.70
CA GLN A 14 15.93 16.50 3.07
C GLN A 14 14.47 16.53 3.46
N HIS A 15 14.12 17.44 4.37
CA HIS A 15 12.77 17.61 4.86
C HIS A 15 11.90 17.93 3.63
N SER A 16 11.34 16.89 3.03
CA SER A 16 10.57 16.95 1.81
C SER A 16 9.42 17.93 2.06
N LYS A 17 9.17 18.81 1.10
CA LYS A 17 8.05 19.75 1.19
C LYS A 17 6.77 18.96 0.96
N VAL A 18 6.28 18.33 2.02
CA VAL A 18 5.04 17.55 2.02
C VAL A 18 3.86 18.49 2.24
N TYR A 19 2.84 18.41 1.40
CA TYR A 19 1.64 19.24 1.47
C TYR A 19 0.41 18.34 1.71
N CYS A 20 -0.52 18.82 2.53
CA CYS A 20 -1.79 18.14 2.77
C CYS A 20 -2.88 18.55 1.76
N HIS A 21 -4.09 18.01 1.92
CA HIS A 21 -5.25 18.36 1.11
C HIS A 21 -5.70 19.83 1.23
N CYS A 22 -5.30 20.54 2.29
CA CYS A 22 -5.52 21.98 2.43
C CYS A 22 -4.49 22.83 1.65
N HIS A 23 -3.58 22.21 0.89
CA HIS A 23 -2.45 22.85 0.22
C HIS A 23 -1.47 23.56 1.17
N LEU A 24 -1.45 23.15 2.43
CA LEU A 24 -0.56 23.68 3.45
C LEU A 24 0.60 22.71 3.68
N LYS A 25 1.76 23.28 4.01
CA LYS A 25 2.94 22.48 4.36
C LYS A 25 2.65 21.68 5.63
N CYS A 26 2.89 20.38 5.57
CA CYS A 26 2.75 19.48 6.71
C CYS A 26 3.90 19.67 7.71
N VAL A 27 3.61 19.36 8.96
CA VAL A 27 4.56 19.39 10.07
C VAL A 27 5.06 17.97 10.32
N LEU A 28 6.36 17.85 10.58
CA LEU A 28 7.04 16.61 10.93
C LEU A 28 6.90 16.35 12.44
N PHE A 29 6.49 15.15 12.78
CA PHE A 29 6.37 14.66 14.14
C PHE A 29 7.17 13.37 14.31
N THR A 30 7.58 13.10 15.53
CA THR A 30 8.22 11.82 15.90
C THR A 30 7.30 11.08 16.86
N CYS A 31 7.06 9.81 16.59
CA CYS A 31 6.33 8.96 17.52
C CYS A 31 7.24 8.64 18.72
N HIS A 32 6.74 8.85 19.94
CA HIS A 32 7.54 8.67 21.16
C HIS A 32 7.11 7.46 21.99
N ARG A 33 6.03 6.75 21.61
CA ARG A 33 5.42 5.68 22.40
C ARG A 33 4.99 4.51 21.53
N GLY A 34 5.01 3.32 22.10
CA GLY A 34 4.49 2.10 21.47
C GLY A 34 5.38 1.55 20.35
N PRO A 35 4.83 0.65 19.52
CA PRO A 35 5.59 -0.07 18.49
C PRO A 35 6.25 0.79 17.42
N ASN A 36 5.76 2.03 17.24
CA ASN A 36 6.28 2.97 16.24
C ASN A 36 7.25 4.01 16.84
N SER A 37 7.69 3.82 18.09
CA SER A 37 8.61 4.77 18.75
C SER A 37 9.87 5.02 17.91
N GLY A 38 10.25 6.29 17.77
CA GLY A 38 11.35 6.75 16.93
C GLY A 38 11.00 6.97 15.47
N ARG A 39 9.88 6.44 14.96
CA ARG A 39 9.45 6.68 13.57
C ARG A 39 8.87 8.09 13.41
N GLN A 40 9.11 8.70 12.26
CA GLN A 40 8.67 10.07 11.97
C GLN A 40 7.52 10.09 10.95
N PHE A 41 6.59 11.03 11.11
CA PHE A 41 5.43 11.19 10.23
C PHE A 41 5.08 12.66 9.98
N TYR A 42 4.45 12.93 8.84
CA TYR A 42 3.89 14.22 8.46
C TYR A 42 2.40 14.27 8.77
N ARG A 43 1.93 15.39 9.35
CA ARG A 43 0.50 15.66 9.56
C ARG A 43 0.18 17.12 9.19
N CYS A 44 -1.07 17.38 8.79
CA CYS A 44 -1.57 18.74 8.61
C CYS A 44 -1.43 19.57 9.91
N VAL A 45 -1.20 20.88 9.79
CA VAL A 45 -1.09 21.81 10.93
C VAL A 45 -2.41 21.93 11.70
N TYR A 46 -3.52 21.87 10.98
CA TYR A 46 -4.86 22.04 11.53
C TYR A 46 -5.49 20.75 12.02
N ASN A 47 -4.74 19.67 12.12
CA ASN A 47 -5.27 18.34 12.39
C ASN A 47 -5.40 18.10 13.91
N ARG A 48 -6.31 18.83 14.57
CA ARG A 48 -6.45 18.86 16.04
C ARG A 48 -7.76 18.24 16.55
N ARG A 49 -8.78 18.15 15.71
CA ARG A 49 -10.12 17.59 15.97
C ARG A 49 -10.44 16.47 14.97
N GLU A 50 -11.50 15.72 15.22
CA GLU A 50 -11.91 14.58 14.38
C GLU A 50 -12.37 15.00 12.97
N ASP A 51 -12.91 16.21 12.80
CA ASP A 51 -13.41 16.71 11.51
C ASP A 51 -12.35 17.37 10.61
N ASP A 52 -11.06 17.33 10.99
CA ASP A 52 -10.00 18.03 10.28
C ASP A 52 -9.42 17.21 9.10
N CYS A 53 -8.58 17.86 8.28
CA CYS A 53 -7.89 17.41 7.05
C CYS A 53 -7.42 15.94 6.99
N SER A 54 -7.22 15.28 8.14
CA SER A 54 -6.91 13.85 8.34
C SER A 54 -5.67 13.32 7.60
N TYR A 55 -4.92 14.20 6.94
CA TYR A 55 -3.69 13.87 6.25
C TYR A 55 -2.63 13.35 7.23
N PHE A 56 -2.09 12.17 6.93
CA PHE A 56 -1.04 11.48 7.67
C PHE A 56 -0.15 10.70 6.69
N LYS A 57 1.17 10.78 6.84
CA LYS A 57 2.12 10.00 6.02
C LYS A 57 3.40 9.71 6.80
N TRP A 58 3.90 8.48 6.77
CA TRP A 58 5.22 8.18 7.34
C TRP A 58 6.35 8.72 6.45
N VAL A 59 7.47 9.12 7.06
CA VAL A 59 8.62 9.68 6.31
C VAL A 59 9.31 8.62 5.46
N ASP A 60 9.52 7.43 6.00
CA ASP A 60 10.14 6.29 5.32
C ASP A 60 9.38 5.88 4.04
N GLU A 61 8.06 6.07 4.01
CA GLU A 61 7.24 5.83 2.82
C GLU A 61 7.44 6.85 1.68
N LEU A 62 8.00 8.02 1.98
CA LEU A 62 8.28 9.07 0.99
C LEU A 62 9.70 9.01 0.45
N GLU A 63 10.63 8.50 1.27
CA GLU A 63 12.05 8.41 0.93
C GLU A 63 12.37 7.14 0.14
N ASP A 64 11.46 6.16 0.11
CA ASP A 64 11.67 4.89 -0.55
C ASP A 64 10.75 4.69 -1.78
N PRO A 65 11.28 4.83 -3.02
CA PRO A 65 10.58 4.46 -4.24
C PRO A 65 10.12 2.99 -4.27
N SER A 66 10.81 2.12 -3.53
CA SER A 66 10.45 0.71 -3.39
C SER A 66 9.15 0.53 -2.63
N TYR A 67 8.82 1.41 -1.67
CA TYR A 67 7.57 1.34 -0.91
C TYR A 67 6.34 1.48 -1.82
N VAL A 68 6.34 2.49 -2.71
CA VAL A 68 5.25 2.70 -3.67
C VAL A 68 5.14 1.51 -4.63
N THR A 69 6.28 0.97 -5.07
CA THR A 69 6.33 -0.16 -6.00
C THR A 69 5.80 -1.44 -5.35
N HIS A 70 6.23 -1.75 -4.13
CA HIS A 70 5.78 -2.91 -3.37
C HIS A 70 4.28 -2.86 -3.06
N TYR A 71 3.72 -1.70 -2.66
CA TYR A 71 2.28 -1.57 -2.47
C TYR A 71 1.50 -1.82 -3.77
N LYS A 72 1.96 -1.28 -4.89
CA LYS A 72 1.35 -1.50 -6.22
C LYS A 72 1.41 -2.97 -6.64
N LEU A 73 2.54 -3.64 -6.42
CA LEU A 73 2.71 -5.06 -6.73
C LEU A 73 1.78 -5.92 -5.87
N LYS A 74 1.75 -5.69 -4.56
CA LYS A 74 0.84 -6.41 -3.65
C LYS A 74 -0.63 -6.23 -4.04
N ALA A 75 -1.04 -5.02 -4.42
CA ALA A 75 -2.39 -4.75 -4.90
C ALA A 75 -2.69 -5.38 -6.27
N TYR A 76 -1.69 -5.49 -7.15
CA TYR A 76 -1.81 -6.22 -8.41
C TYR A 76 -1.95 -7.72 -8.17
N GLU A 77 -1.08 -8.32 -7.36
CA GLU A 77 -1.12 -9.74 -7.00
C GLU A 77 -2.46 -10.13 -6.37
N ALA A 78 -2.96 -9.33 -5.42
CA ALA A 78 -4.24 -9.59 -4.77
C ALA A 78 -5.44 -9.48 -5.73
N ARG A 79 -5.37 -8.61 -6.75
CA ARG A 79 -6.40 -8.55 -7.80
C ARG A 79 -6.28 -9.75 -8.73
N ASN A 80 -5.06 -10.10 -9.12
CA ASN A 80 -4.80 -11.22 -10.00
C ASN A 80 -5.23 -12.56 -9.37
N SER A 81 -4.98 -12.75 -8.07
CA SER A 81 -5.43 -13.94 -7.35
C SER A 81 -6.95 -14.06 -7.34
N LYS A 82 -7.67 -12.96 -7.03
CA LYS A 82 -9.13 -12.92 -7.07
C LYS A 82 -9.69 -13.18 -8.47
N ASN A 83 -9.03 -12.65 -9.51
CA ASN A 83 -9.41 -12.92 -10.90
C ASN A 83 -9.25 -14.41 -11.23
N LEU A 84 -8.15 -15.04 -10.82
CA LEU A 84 -7.92 -16.47 -11.03
C LEU A 84 -8.96 -17.32 -10.28
N ASP A 85 -9.26 -16.98 -9.03
CA ASP A 85 -10.28 -17.65 -8.23
C ASP A 85 -11.67 -17.52 -8.88
N SER A 86 -11.99 -16.34 -9.41
CA SER A 86 -13.22 -16.09 -10.17
C SER A 86 -13.29 -16.95 -11.44
N ILE A 87 -12.23 -16.96 -12.25
CA ILE A 87 -12.15 -17.80 -13.47
C ILE A 87 -12.33 -19.28 -13.12
N ARG A 88 -11.66 -19.75 -12.05
CA ARG A 88 -11.78 -21.13 -11.58
C ARG A 88 -13.21 -21.48 -11.18
N LEU A 89 -13.90 -20.58 -10.49
CA LEU A 89 -15.30 -20.77 -10.09
C LEU A 89 -16.20 -20.83 -11.33
N THR A 90 -16.01 -19.90 -12.28
CA THR A 90 -16.77 -19.87 -13.54
C THR A 90 -16.63 -21.17 -14.33
N LEU A 91 -15.40 -21.70 -14.45
CA LEU A 91 -15.16 -22.98 -15.14
C LEU A 91 -15.88 -24.15 -14.45
N LYS A 92 -15.85 -24.20 -13.11
CA LYS A 92 -16.58 -25.24 -12.36
C LYS A 92 -18.09 -25.18 -12.59
N VAL A 93 -18.68 -23.98 -12.54
CA VAL A 93 -20.12 -23.79 -12.78
C VAL A 93 -20.49 -24.23 -14.19
N LEU A 94 -19.69 -23.85 -15.19
CA LEU A 94 -19.93 -24.23 -16.58
C LEU A 94 -19.89 -25.75 -16.78
N LEU A 95 -18.93 -26.45 -16.17
CA LEU A 95 -18.85 -27.91 -16.23
C LEU A 95 -20.10 -28.59 -15.63
N VAL A 96 -20.59 -28.09 -14.50
CA VAL A 96 -21.81 -28.61 -13.86
C VAL A 96 -23.03 -28.38 -14.76
N MET A 97 -23.17 -27.19 -15.34
CA MET A 97 -24.29 -26.88 -16.26
C MET A 97 -24.29 -27.79 -17.49
N VAL A 98 -23.12 -28.03 -18.09
CA VAL A 98 -22.97 -28.94 -19.23
C VAL A 98 -23.31 -30.38 -18.84
N PHE A 99 -22.86 -30.84 -17.67
CA PHE A 99 -23.19 -32.19 -17.18
C PHE A 99 -24.70 -32.36 -17.01
N ILE A 100 -25.37 -31.38 -16.41
CA ILE A 100 -26.83 -31.40 -16.24
C ILE A 100 -27.53 -31.46 -17.61
N ASP A 101 -27.18 -30.60 -18.56
CA ASP A 101 -27.77 -30.59 -19.92
C ASP A 101 -27.62 -31.96 -20.61
N ILE A 102 -26.43 -32.57 -20.56
CA ILE A 102 -26.20 -33.91 -21.12
C ILE A 102 -27.09 -34.95 -20.43
N THR A 103 -27.15 -34.96 -19.10
CA THR A 103 -27.97 -35.93 -18.38
C THR A 103 -29.45 -35.79 -18.73
N VAL A 104 -29.99 -34.58 -18.78
CA VAL A 104 -31.39 -34.33 -19.16
C VAL A 104 -31.66 -34.85 -20.57
N ARG A 105 -30.77 -34.59 -21.53
CA ARG A 105 -30.93 -35.10 -22.91
C ARG A 105 -30.87 -36.62 -22.99
N VAL A 106 -30.07 -37.29 -22.17
CA VAL A 106 -29.95 -38.76 -22.17
C VAL A 106 -31.17 -39.42 -21.50
N TYR A 107 -31.72 -38.82 -20.45
CA TYR A 107 -32.83 -39.41 -19.70
C TYR A 107 -34.21 -39.11 -20.28
N PHE A 108 -34.37 -37.99 -21.00
CA PHE A 108 -35.66 -37.54 -21.54
C PHE A 108 -35.77 -37.64 -23.08
N VAL A 109 -34.84 -38.33 -23.73
CA VAL A 109 -34.91 -38.78 -25.14
C VAL A 109 -35.01 -40.30 -25.16
#